data_AF-A0A8T7ASW5-F1
#
_entry.id   AF-A0A8T7ASW5-F1
#
_cell.length_a   1.000
_cell.length_b   1.000
_cell.length_c   1.000
_cell.angle_alpha   90.00
_cell.angle_beta   90.00
_cell.angle_gamma   90.00
#
_symmetry.space_group_name_H-M   'P 1'
#
loop_
_entity.id
_entity.type
_entity.pdbx_description
1 polymer ?
#
loop_
_entity_poly.entity_id
_entity_poly.type
_entity_poly.pdbx_seq_one_letter_code
_entity_poly.pdbx_strand_id
1 'polypeptide(L)'
;MTQKATDNFDQLIATYAPAGREQLGARRKRKLQRIAFSTVAAAVTAVVGATYLPNDRHIGFQMPQFELTAIKLPAIELPSIELPEFNWDSSQLLQSREAVSEAQANLREAQRVNESLAAELEETRLKRAQLTAERAALSEQHELVANELLALEQQRAALMAKRDTFAAENARLLADLESLDSRRADLGSTREQLETEGPRLTAEIADLRQKRQELDDERKRFRAQRQLLEHEISLLNEQKSVLQAQQSDLQAELETLQVLMEQVSRLRDARPAGIEPDESLPEGLETPDNSPDALLAAGEMMGENELGEVRGAINMGGKLDLSIGLTRAVTINGVEQYSSTLLFDGMTPVDAEALSGLPAVVVQNGNGNTADTSGLGANSGSIPVIIQNTLDNQHILNTNVIDVTIGNVGVKSADLAIESALADTLSFQD
;
A
#
# COMPACT_ATOMS: atom_id res chain seq x y z
N MET A 1 -33.15 -21.05 36.61
CA MET A 1 -32.53 -20.06 35.69
C MET A 1 -31.12 -20.45 35.24
N THR A 2 -30.34 -21.18 36.05
CA THR A 2 -28.98 -21.64 35.71
C THR A 2 -28.90 -22.58 34.49
N GLN A 3 -29.79 -23.57 34.37
CA GLN A 3 -29.79 -24.53 33.24
C GLN A 3 -29.82 -23.84 31.85
N LYS A 4 -30.70 -22.84 31.71
CA LYS A 4 -30.92 -22.12 30.45
C LYS A 4 -29.72 -21.26 30.01
N ALA A 5 -28.76 -21.00 30.89
CA ALA A 5 -27.54 -20.26 30.58
C ALA A 5 -26.44 -21.18 30.03
N THR A 6 -26.38 -22.44 30.49
CA THR A 6 -25.51 -23.48 29.92
C THR A 6 -25.93 -23.88 28.51
N ASP A 7 -27.24 -24.12 28.30
CA ASP A 7 -27.76 -24.63 27.02
C ASP A 7 -27.51 -23.64 25.85
N ASN A 8 -27.62 -22.33 26.12
CA ASN A 8 -27.30 -21.26 25.17
C ASN A 8 -25.79 -21.17 24.85
N PHE A 9 -24.92 -21.60 25.76
CA PHE A 9 -23.46 -21.50 25.57
C PHE A 9 -22.93 -22.64 24.69
N ASP A 10 -23.46 -23.85 24.88
CA ASP A 10 -23.09 -25.01 24.06
C ASP A 10 -23.60 -24.88 22.61
N GLN A 11 -24.78 -24.28 22.39
CA GLN A 11 -25.25 -23.94 21.04
C GLN A 11 -24.36 -22.90 20.33
N LEU A 12 -23.78 -21.95 21.07
CA LEU A 12 -22.89 -20.91 20.52
C LEU A 12 -21.52 -21.47 20.09
N ILE A 13 -21.06 -22.56 20.74
CA ILE A 13 -19.83 -23.27 20.39
C ILE A 13 -20.00 -24.14 19.14
N ALA A 14 -21.19 -24.71 18.93
CA ALA A 14 -21.46 -25.60 17.78
C ALA A 14 -21.40 -24.88 16.42
N THR A 15 -21.75 -23.59 16.37
CA THR A 15 -21.91 -22.85 15.11
C THR A 15 -20.60 -22.30 14.52
N TYR A 16 -19.49 -22.33 15.26
CA TYR A 16 -18.27 -21.57 14.93
C TYR A 16 -16.97 -22.38 14.74
N ALA A 17 -17.04 -23.69 14.50
CA ALA A 17 -15.83 -24.51 14.33
C ALA A 17 -15.96 -25.68 13.31
N PRO A 18 -15.71 -25.45 12.02
CA PRO A 18 -15.39 -26.54 11.10
C PRO A 18 -13.96 -27.05 11.33
N ALA A 19 -13.82 -28.37 11.36
CA ALA A 19 -12.60 -29.16 11.12
C ALA A 19 -11.29 -28.69 11.81
N GLY A 20 -11.10 -29.12 13.06
CA GLY A 20 -9.76 -29.36 13.62
C GLY A 20 -9.58 -28.88 15.06
N ARG A 21 -9.57 -29.84 16.01
CA ARG A 21 -8.82 -29.85 17.30
C ARG A 21 -9.44 -30.84 18.32
N GLU A 22 -9.02 -32.11 18.30
CA GLU A 22 -9.22 -32.97 19.48
C GLU A 22 -8.25 -32.62 20.63
N GLN A 23 -7.05 -32.10 20.34
CA GLN A 23 -6.00 -31.94 21.36
C GLN A 23 -6.00 -30.60 22.13
N LEU A 24 -6.64 -29.53 21.62
CA LEU A 24 -6.68 -28.23 22.33
C LEU A 24 -7.85 -28.07 23.32
N GLY A 25 -8.94 -28.84 23.15
CA GLY A 25 -10.12 -28.74 24.02
C GLY A 25 -9.83 -29.11 25.48
N ALA A 26 -9.10 -30.20 25.71
CA ALA A 26 -8.82 -30.71 27.06
C ALA A 26 -7.98 -29.74 27.92
N ARG A 27 -6.97 -29.06 27.33
CA ARG A 27 -6.13 -28.09 28.06
C ARG A 27 -6.89 -26.81 28.41
N ARG A 28 -7.76 -26.30 27.52
CA ARG A 28 -8.59 -25.11 27.82
C ARG A 28 -9.71 -25.43 28.85
N LYS A 29 -10.39 -26.58 28.76
CA LYS A 29 -11.37 -27.01 29.78
C LYS A 29 -10.77 -27.09 31.19
N ARG A 30 -9.58 -27.70 31.34
CA ARG A 30 -8.87 -27.76 32.65
C ARG A 30 -8.47 -26.38 33.19
N LYS A 31 -8.13 -25.41 32.32
CA LYS A 31 -7.77 -24.05 32.74
C LYS A 31 -8.99 -23.26 33.23
N LEU A 32 -10.12 -23.36 32.54
CA LEU A 32 -11.38 -22.75 32.95
C LEU A 32 -11.97 -23.36 34.23
N GLN A 33 -11.91 -24.70 34.38
CA GLN A 33 -12.32 -25.37 35.62
C GLN A 33 -11.48 -24.93 36.84
N ARG A 34 -10.17 -24.72 36.68
CA ARG A 34 -9.31 -24.21 37.77
C ARG A 34 -9.67 -22.79 38.20
N ILE A 35 -10.00 -21.90 37.25
CA ILE A 35 -10.42 -20.53 37.55
C ILE A 35 -11.75 -20.53 38.30
N ALA A 36 -12.74 -21.31 37.83
CA ALA A 36 -14.02 -21.44 38.52
C ALA A 36 -13.86 -21.99 39.96
N PHE A 37 -12.99 -22.97 40.17
CA PHE A 37 -12.72 -23.50 41.51
C PHE A 37 -12.02 -22.49 42.44
N SER A 38 -11.09 -21.66 41.94
CA SER A 38 -10.43 -20.68 42.79
C SER A 38 -11.35 -19.52 43.21
N THR A 39 -12.28 -19.09 42.34
CA THR A 39 -13.27 -18.06 42.69
C THR A 39 -14.26 -18.56 43.76
N VAL A 40 -14.69 -19.83 43.68
CA VAL A 40 -15.56 -20.43 44.70
C VAL A 40 -14.81 -20.66 46.01
N ALA A 41 -13.55 -21.10 45.98
CA ALA A 41 -12.74 -21.25 47.19
C ALA A 41 -12.54 -19.91 47.93
N ALA A 42 -12.21 -18.84 47.20
CA ALA A 42 -12.07 -17.50 47.78
C ALA A 42 -13.36 -16.98 48.43
N ALA A 43 -14.51 -17.25 47.81
CA ALA A 43 -15.82 -16.90 48.37
C ALA A 43 -16.14 -17.67 49.67
N VAL A 44 -15.75 -18.94 49.77
CA VAL A 44 -15.94 -19.75 51.00
C VAL A 44 -15.03 -19.27 52.14
N THR A 45 -13.77 -18.95 51.86
CA THR A 45 -12.85 -18.43 52.90
C THR A 45 -13.33 -17.08 53.47
N ALA A 46 -13.89 -16.20 52.63
CA ALA A 46 -14.44 -14.92 53.07
C ALA A 46 -15.67 -15.05 53.99
N VAL A 47 -16.46 -16.13 53.87
CA VAL A 47 -17.65 -16.38 54.72
C VAL A 47 -17.28 -17.06 56.03
N VAL A 48 -16.22 -17.89 56.07
CA VAL A 48 -15.80 -18.61 57.28
C VAL A 48 -14.84 -17.79 58.17
N GLY A 49 -14.16 -16.78 57.62
CA GLY A 49 -13.21 -15.94 58.38
C GLY A 49 -13.82 -15.00 59.43
N ALA A 50 -15.15 -14.90 59.53
CA ALA A 50 -15.84 -13.90 60.35
C ALA A 50 -16.21 -14.35 61.79
N THR A 51 -15.82 -15.55 62.23
CA THR A 51 -16.22 -16.12 63.53
C THR A 51 -15.05 -16.53 64.43
N TYR A 52 -13.97 -15.74 64.46
CA TYR A 52 -12.92 -15.88 65.48
C TYR A 52 -13.15 -14.90 66.64
N LEU A 53 -13.61 -15.44 67.77
CA LEU A 53 -13.78 -14.70 69.02
C LEU A 53 -12.41 -14.38 69.65
N PRO A 54 -12.17 -13.14 70.13
CA PRO A 54 -10.93 -12.81 70.84
C PRO A 54 -10.98 -13.34 72.27
N ASN A 55 -10.38 -14.51 72.50
CA ASN A 55 -10.02 -14.98 73.84
C ASN A 55 -8.76 -14.24 74.31
N ASP A 56 -8.93 -13.08 74.95
CA ASP A 56 -7.96 -12.56 75.92
C ASP A 56 -8.60 -11.49 76.83
N ARG A 57 -9.16 -11.95 77.95
CA ARG A 57 -9.39 -11.14 79.15
C ARG A 57 -9.13 -11.98 80.38
N HIS A 58 -7.96 -11.78 80.99
CA HIS A 58 -7.69 -12.30 82.33
C HIS A 58 -8.64 -11.65 83.35
N ILE A 59 -9.69 -12.37 83.72
CA ILE A 59 -10.52 -12.00 84.88
C ILE A 59 -9.72 -12.38 86.13
N GLY A 60 -9.01 -11.40 86.69
CA GLY A 60 -8.33 -11.54 87.97
C GLY A 60 -9.37 -11.72 89.09
N PHE A 61 -9.62 -12.95 89.50
CA PHE A 61 -10.41 -13.25 90.70
C PHE A 61 -9.58 -12.89 91.95
N GLN A 62 -9.73 -11.65 92.40
CA GLN A 62 -9.17 -11.19 93.67
C GLN A 62 -9.99 -11.83 94.81
N MET A 63 -9.42 -12.80 95.53
CA MET A 63 -10.10 -13.36 96.70
C MET A 63 -10.29 -12.26 97.76
N PRO A 64 -11.48 -12.17 98.39
CA PRO A 64 -11.66 -11.26 99.52
C PRO A 64 -10.78 -11.71 100.69
N GLN A 65 -10.02 -10.78 101.26
CA GLN A 65 -9.38 -11.00 102.56
C GLN A 65 -10.46 -10.96 103.64
N PHE A 66 -10.70 -12.11 104.27
CA PHE A 66 -11.53 -12.18 105.46
C PHE A 66 -10.69 -11.77 106.67
N GLU A 67 -10.83 -10.52 107.14
CA GLU A 67 -10.35 -10.15 108.47
C GLU A 67 -11.19 -10.91 109.51
N LEU A 68 -10.60 -11.94 110.12
CA LEU A 68 -11.18 -12.61 111.27
C LEU A 68 -11.17 -11.64 112.44
N THR A 69 -12.33 -11.04 112.72
CA THR A 69 -12.54 -10.24 113.92
C THR A 69 -12.24 -11.09 115.15
N ALA A 70 -11.39 -10.57 116.04
CA ALA A 70 -10.99 -11.26 117.26
C ALA A 70 -12.20 -11.39 118.21
N ILE A 71 -12.92 -12.50 118.12
CA ILE A 71 -14.00 -12.86 119.05
C ILE A 71 -13.36 -13.04 120.42
N LYS A 72 -13.59 -12.08 121.32
CA LYS A 72 -13.30 -12.24 122.75
C LYS A 72 -14.19 -13.37 123.29
N LEU A 73 -13.60 -14.55 123.40
CA LEU A 73 -14.22 -15.67 124.13
C LEU A 73 -14.52 -15.23 125.57
N PRO A 74 -15.70 -15.55 126.11
CA PRO A 74 -15.97 -15.32 127.53
C PRO A 74 -15.02 -16.17 128.37
N ALA A 75 -14.54 -15.61 129.49
CA ALA A 75 -13.82 -16.36 130.49
C ALA A 75 -14.79 -17.33 131.18
N ILE A 76 -14.87 -18.55 130.67
CA ILE A 76 -15.58 -19.65 131.32
C ILE A 76 -14.64 -20.17 132.41
N GLU A 77 -15.01 -19.95 133.67
CA GLU A 77 -14.38 -20.64 134.78
C GLU A 77 -14.64 -22.14 134.62
N LEU A 78 -13.59 -22.88 134.26
CA LEU A 78 -13.68 -24.33 134.14
C LEU A 78 -13.91 -24.92 135.52
N PRO A 79 -14.95 -25.75 135.73
CA PRO A 79 -15.05 -26.52 136.96
C PRO A 79 -13.81 -27.41 137.08
N SER A 80 -13.30 -27.57 138.31
CA SER A 80 -12.22 -28.52 138.62
C SER A 80 -12.72 -29.95 138.41
N ILE A 81 -12.67 -30.40 137.16
CA ILE A 81 -12.81 -31.80 136.79
C ILE A 81 -11.53 -32.48 137.27
N GLU A 82 -11.66 -33.34 138.27
CA GLU A 82 -10.61 -34.31 138.58
C GLU A 82 -10.35 -35.12 137.31
N LEU A 83 -9.18 -34.93 136.71
CA LEU A 83 -8.77 -35.68 135.54
C LEU A 83 -8.77 -37.16 135.94
N PRO A 84 -9.56 -38.04 135.28
CA PRO A 84 -9.45 -39.47 135.54
C PRO A 84 -8.00 -39.87 135.27
N GLU A 85 -7.44 -40.76 136.10
CA GLU A 85 -6.08 -41.28 135.89
C GLU A 85 -6.02 -41.90 134.50
N PHE A 86 -5.42 -41.14 133.58
CA PHE A 86 -5.37 -41.49 132.18
C PHE A 86 -4.28 -42.55 132.04
N ASN A 87 -4.67 -43.79 132.32
CA ASN A 87 -3.84 -44.97 132.12
C ASN A 87 -3.71 -45.20 130.60
N TRP A 88 -2.88 -44.36 129.99
CA TRP A 88 -2.38 -44.55 128.64
C TRP A 88 -1.63 -45.87 128.63
N ASP A 89 -2.31 -46.92 128.17
CA ASP A 89 -1.66 -48.19 127.86
C ASP A 89 -0.42 -47.87 127.02
N SER A 90 0.75 -48.23 127.55
CA SER A 90 2.03 -47.86 126.94
C SER A 90 2.17 -48.42 125.53
N SER A 91 1.42 -49.47 125.19
CA SER A 91 1.30 -49.98 123.82
C SER A 91 0.58 -49.00 122.87
N GLN A 92 -0.47 -48.30 123.31
CA GLN A 92 -1.20 -47.31 122.50
C GLN A 92 -0.37 -46.04 122.26
N LEU A 93 0.43 -45.61 123.24
CA LEU A 93 1.41 -44.54 123.05
C LEU A 93 2.55 -44.93 122.10
N LEU A 94 2.96 -46.20 122.09
CA LEU A 94 3.96 -46.71 121.14
C LEU A 94 3.37 -46.76 119.72
N GLN A 95 2.17 -47.32 119.56
CA GLN A 95 1.45 -47.40 118.27
C GLN A 95 1.17 -46.02 117.68
N SER A 96 0.72 -45.05 118.49
CA SER A 96 0.49 -43.67 118.01
C SER A 96 1.80 -42.96 117.63
N ARG A 97 2.89 -43.20 118.35
CA ARG A 97 4.23 -42.69 117.98
C ARG A 97 4.75 -43.32 116.69
N GLU A 98 4.50 -44.61 116.48
CA GLU A 98 4.85 -45.34 115.25
C GLU A 98 4.04 -44.82 114.06
N ALA A 99 2.72 -44.69 114.20
CA ALA A 99 1.84 -44.09 113.19
C ALA A 99 2.21 -42.63 112.85
N VAL A 100 2.63 -41.82 113.83
CA VAL A 100 3.15 -40.46 113.57
C VAL A 100 4.48 -40.51 112.82
N SER A 101 5.37 -41.46 113.13
CA SER A 101 6.64 -41.65 112.40
C SER A 101 6.39 -42.09 110.95
N GLU A 102 5.43 -42.99 110.73
CA GLU A 102 4.99 -43.42 109.40
C GLU A 102 4.35 -42.27 108.61
N ALA A 103 3.44 -41.51 109.22
CA ALA A 103 2.84 -40.33 108.61
C ALA A 103 3.89 -39.26 108.24
N GLN A 104 4.93 -39.07 109.06
CA GLN A 104 6.05 -38.18 108.75
C GLN A 104 6.94 -38.72 107.61
N ALA A 105 7.12 -40.04 107.50
CA ALA A 105 7.82 -40.65 106.38
C ALA A 105 7.05 -40.45 105.06
N ASN A 106 5.75 -40.77 105.07
CA ASN A 106 4.84 -40.62 103.93
C ASN A 106 4.73 -39.14 103.48
N LEU A 107 4.73 -38.19 104.42
CA LEU A 107 4.76 -36.76 104.09
C LEU A 107 6.06 -36.34 103.38
N ARG A 108 7.22 -36.82 103.84
CA ARG A 108 8.52 -36.54 103.18
C ARG A 108 8.60 -37.18 101.79
N GLU A 109 8.01 -38.35 101.61
CA GLU A 109 7.91 -38.99 100.30
C GLU A 109 6.99 -38.20 99.35
N ALA A 110 5.80 -37.79 99.81
CA ALA A 110 4.90 -36.94 99.05
C ALA A 110 5.53 -35.57 98.69
N GLN A 111 6.36 -35.00 99.57
CA GLN A 111 7.13 -33.80 99.30
C GLN A 111 8.15 -34.02 98.17
N ARG A 112 8.94 -35.10 98.21
CA ARG A 112 9.88 -35.46 97.13
C ARG A 112 9.18 -35.70 95.79
N VAL A 113 8.02 -36.35 95.80
CA VAL A 113 7.22 -36.58 94.59
C VAL A 113 6.69 -35.25 94.02
N ASN A 114 6.22 -34.33 94.87
CA ASN A 114 5.82 -32.99 94.44
C ASN A 114 6.98 -32.16 93.88
N GLU A 115 8.18 -32.24 94.48
CA GLU A 115 9.39 -31.58 93.98
C GLU A 115 9.81 -32.14 92.61
N SER A 116 9.77 -33.47 92.45
CA SER A 116 10.04 -34.14 91.16
C SER A 116 9.02 -33.74 90.08
N LEU A 117 7.73 -33.76 90.42
CA LEU A 117 6.65 -33.39 89.49
C LEU A 117 6.73 -31.91 89.11
N ALA A 118 7.12 -31.03 90.03
CA ALA A 118 7.35 -29.61 89.74
C ALA A 118 8.52 -29.41 88.75
N ALA A 119 9.62 -30.17 88.91
CA ALA A 119 10.75 -30.14 88.00
C ALA A 119 10.38 -30.63 86.59
N GLU A 120 9.66 -31.75 86.47
CA GLU A 120 9.14 -32.25 85.19
C GLU A 120 8.15 -31.26 84.53
N LEU A 121 7.35 -30.56 85.33
CA LEU A 121 6.40 -29.57 84.85
C LEU A 121 7.12 -28.34 84.30
N GLU A 122 8.20 -27.87 84.93
CA GLU A 122 9.05 -26.82 84.36
C GLU A 122 9.82 -27.29 83.12
N GLU A 123 10.36 -28.50 83.10
CA GLU A 123 11.01 -29.05 81.91
C GLU A 123 10.05 -29.13 80.71
N THR A 124 8.80 -29.56 80.95
CA THR A 124 7.77 -29.60 79.91
C THR A 124 7.25 -28.21 79.51
N ARG A 125 7.25 -27.22 80.42
CA ARG A 125 7.02 -25.80 80.08
C ARG A 125 8.11 -25.26 79.15
N LEU A 126 9.38 -25.50 79.46
CA LEU A 126 10.52 -25.09 78.63
C LEU A 126 10.49 -25.75 77.25
N LYS A 127 10.26 -27.07 77.17
CA LYS A 127 10.08 -27.78 75.89
C LYS A 127 8.93 -27.24 75.06
N ARG A 128 7.80 -26.89 75.69
CA ARG A 128 6.67 -26.24 74.99
C ARG A 128 7.04 -24.85 74.47
N ALA A 129 7.72 -24.03 75.27
CA ALA A 129 8.19 -22.70 74.87
C ALA A 129 9.15 -22.79 73.66
N GLN A 130 10.09 -23.73 73.68
CA GLN A 130 10.99 -24.01 72.56
C GLN A 130 10.21 -24.41 71.30
N LEU A 131 9.31 -25.40 71.38
CA LEU A 131 8.49 -25.83 70.24
C LEU A 131 7.60 -24.70 69.69
N THR A 132 7.11 -23.79 70.53
CA THR A 132 6.37 -22.61 70.05
C THR A 132 7.27 -21.61 69.32
N ALA A 133 8.52 -21.43 69.75
CA ALA A 133 9.49 -20.57 69.07
C ALA A 133 9.93 -21.19 67.72
N GLU A 134 10.22 -22.49 67.68
CA GLU A 134 10.54 -23.23 66.46
C GLU A 134 9.39 -23.18 65.45
N ARG A 135 8.14 -23.34 65.90
CA ARG A 135 6.95 -23.21 65.05
C ARG A 135 6.79 -21.78 64.50
N ALA A 136 7.08 -20.75 65.28
CA ALA A 136 7.02 -19.36 64.82
C ALA A 136 8.07 -19.10 63.73
N ALA A 137 9.33 -19.51 63.96
CA ALA A 137 10.41 -19.37 62.99
C ALA A 137 10.13 -20.15 61.68
N LEU A 138 9.57 -21.36 61.77
CA LEU A 138 9.17 -22.12 60.58
C LEU A 138 8.01 -21.44 59.82
N SER A 139 7.08 -20.79 60.51
CA SER A 139 6.00 -20.01 59.88
C SER A 139 6.54 -18.81 59.10
N GLU A 140 7.52 -18.10 59.66
CA GLU A 140 8.20 -16.97 59.01
C GLU A 140 8.97 -17.44 57.75
N GLN A 141 9.68 -18.56 57.84
CA GLN A 141 10.34 -19.18 56.68
C GLN A 141 9.34 -19.58 55.58
N HIS A 142 8.17 -20.14 55.95
CA HIS A 142 7.12 -20.46 54.98
C HIS A 142 6.55 -19.22 54.29
N GLU A 143 6.38 -18.11 55.00
CA GLU A 143 5.93 -16.84 54.42
C GLU A 143 6.96 -16.26 53.44
N LEU A 144 8.25 -16.28 53.80
CA LEU A 144 9.34 -15.86 52.92
C LEU A 144 9.35 -16.68 51.62
N VAL A 145 9.32 -18.01 51.71
CA VAL A 145 9.32 -18.89 50.53
C VAL A 145 8.05 -18.71 49.68
N ALA A 146 6.89 -18.45 50.29
CA ALA A 146 5.66 -18.16 49.55
C ALA A 146 5.77 -16.86 48.75
N ASN A 147 6.38 -15.81 49.33
CA ASN A 147 6.61 -14.53 48.67
C ASN A 147 7.64 -14.65 47.53
N GLU A 148 8.73 -15.41 47.72
CA GLU A 148 9.70 -15.69 46.67
C GLU A 148 9.08 -16.47 45.49
N LEU A 149 8.26 -17.48 45.78
CA LEU A 149 7.56 -18.26 44.75
C LEU A 149 6.63 -17.37 43.93
N LEU A 150 5.87 -16.49 44.58
CA LEU A 150 4.99 -15.52 43.91
C LEU A 150 5.78 -14.56 43.01
N ALA A 151 6.93 -14.06 43.47
CA ALA A 151 7.82 -13.22 42.66
C ALA A 151 8.37 -13.98 41.44
N LEU A 152 8.79 -15.24 41.60
CA LEU A 152 9.26 -16.10 40.51
C LEU A 152 8.14 -16.41 39.49
N GLU A 153 6.90 -16.62 39.94
CA GLU A 153 5.75 -16.79 39.03
C GLU A 153 5.47 -15.54 38.20
N GLN A 154 5.56 -14.35 38.81
CA GLN A 154 5.44 -13.07 38.09
C GLN A 154 6.57 -12.87 37.07
N GLN A 155 7.83 -13.13 37.45
CA GLN A 155 8.97 -13.06 36.53
C GLN A 155 8.81 -14.03 35.36
N ARG A 156 8.38 -15.27 35.63
CA ARG A 156 8.09 -16.28 34.61
C ARG A 156 6.98 -15.82 33.66
N ALA A 157 5.91 -15.22 34.18
CA ALA A 157 4.84 -14.68 33.34
C ALA A 157 5.34 -13.55 32.42
N ALA A 158 6.16 -12.64 32.94
CA ALA A 158 6.77 -11.56 32.18
C ALA A 158 7.74 -12.08 31.09
N LEU A 159 8.55 -13.10 31.39
CA LEU A 159 9.43 -13.75 30.40
C LEU A 159 8.64 -14.48 29.29
N MET A 160 7.53 -15.13 29.64
CA MET A 160 6.64 -15.77 28.65
C MET A 160 5.98 -14.72 27.74
N ALA A 161 5.56 -13.58 28.28
CA ALA A 161 5.05 -12.47 27.48
C ALA A 161 6.11 -11.92 26.51
N LYS A 162 7.34 -11.69 26.97
CA LYS A 162 8.47 -11.25 26.10
C LYS A 162 8.80 -12.27 25.02
N ARG A 163 8.76 -13.57 25.33
CA ARG A 163 8.93 -14.62 24.32
C ARG A 163 7.85 -14.56 23.26
N ASP A 164 6.60 -14.34 23.67
CA ASP A 164 5.46 -14.30 22.76
C ASP A 164 5.48 -13.04 21.87
N THR A 165 5.98 -11.90 22.35
CA THR A 165 6.23 -10.71 21.51
C THR A 165 7.35 -10.96 20.49
N PHE A 166 8.50 -11.50 20.92
CA PHE A 166 9.60 -11.84 19.99
C PHE A 166 9.18 -12.88 18.94
N ALA A 167 8.31 -13.84 19.29
CA ALA A 167 7.76 -14.79 18.33
C ALA A 167 6.87 -14.11 17.27
N ALA A 168 6.08 -13.11 17.66
CA ALA A 168 5.27 -12.32 16.74
C ALA A 168 6.12 -11.41 15.83
N GLU A 169 7.16 -10.78 16.38
CA GLU A 169 8.12 -9.97 15.62
C GLU A 169 8.87 -10.82 14.57
N ASN A 170 9.38 -11.99 14.96
CA ASN A 170 10.02 -12.91 14.02
C ASN A 170 9.06 -13.40 12.92
N ALA A 171 7.80 -13.70 13.26
CA ALA A 171 6.80 -14.08 12.26
C ALA A 171 6.52 -12.95 11.26
N ARG A 172 6.50 -11.70 11.72
CA ARG A 172 6.36 -10.52 10.85
C ARG A 172 7.57 -10.34 9.94
N LEU A 173 8.79 -10.42 10.47
CA LEU A 173 10.02 -10.30 9.69
C LEU A 173 10.14 -11.37 8.59
N LEU A 174 9.66 -12.59 8.84
CA LEU A 174 9.59 -13.64 7.82
C LEU A 174 8.60 -13.30 6.69
N ALA A 175 7.44 -12.74 7.01
CA ALA A 175 6.47 -12.29 6.00
C ALA A 175 6.98 -11.08 5.20
N ASP A 176 7.67 -10.14 5.86
CA ASP A 176 8.30 -9.00 5.20
C ASP A 176 9.40 -9.46 4.22
N LEU A 177 10.18 -10.49 4.57
CA LEU A 177 11.17 -11.12 3.67
C LEU A 177 10.52 -11.80 2.45
N GLU A 178 9.46 -12.58 2.65
CA GLU A 178 8.71 -13.23 1.56
C GLU A 178 8.12 -12.21 0.58
N SER A 179 7.64 -11.06 1.08
CA SER A 179 7.19 -9.94 0.26
C SER A 179 8.33 -9.28 -0.52
N LEU A 180 9.53 -9.18 0.05
CA LEU A 180 10.71 -8.62 -0.63
C LEU A 180 11.23 -9.56 -1.73
N ASP A 181 11.25 -10.87 -1.49
CA ASP A 181 11.63 -11.86 -2.51
C ASP A 181 10.64 -11.88 -3.68
N SER A 182 9.34 -11.77 -3.39
CA SER A 182 8.29 -11.63 -4.42
C SER A 182 8.52 -10.38 -5.28
N ARG A 183 8.70 -9.21 -4.65
CA ARG A 183 8.98 -7.94 -5.35
C ARG A 183 10.29 -7.98 -6.15
N ARG A 184 11.28 -8.73 -5.67
CA ARG A 184 12.55 -8.96 -6.37
C ARG A 184 12.37 -9.84 -7.62
N ALA A 185 11.51 -10.85 -7.55
CA ALA A 185 11.15 -11.67 -8.71
C ALA A 185 10.44 -10.83 -9.78
N ASP A 186 9.47 -10.00 -9.39
CA ASP A 186 8.76 -9.08 -10.28
C ASP A 186 9.75 -8.13 -11.00
N LEU A 187 10.64 -7.47 -10.24
CA LEU A 187 11.69 -6.61 -10.78
C LEU A 187 12.71 -7.36 -11.67
N GLY A 188 12.92 -8.65 -11.43
CA GLY A 188 13.70 -9.52 -12.32
C GLY A 188 13.00 -9.70 -13.67
N SER A 189 11.71 -9.99 -13.66
CA SER A 189 10.92 -10.19 -14.88
C SER A 189 10.77 -8.91 -15.73
N THR A 190 10.56 -7.75 -15.11
CA THR A 190 10.47 -6.48 -15.85
C THR A 190 11.83 -6.07 -16.42
N ARG A 191 12.92 -6.37 -15.71
CA ARG A 191 14.28 -6.19 -16.25
C ARG A 191 14.52 -7.09 -17.48
N GLU A 192 14.15 -8.36 -17.41
CA GLU A 192 14.29 -9.29 -18.54
C GLU A 192 13.49 -8.83 -19.76
N GLN A 193 12.25 -8.36 -19.56
CA GLN A 193 11.44 -7.74 -20.62
C GLN A 193 12.17 -6.55 -21.26
N LEU A 194 12.66 -5.59 -20.46
CA LEU A 194 13.38 -4.41 -20.97
C LEU A 194 14.70 -4.78 -21.68
N GLU A 195 15.41 -5.82 -21.22
CA GLU A 195 16.61 -6.35 -21.88
C GLU A 195 16.28 -6.98 -23.25
N THR A 196 15.05 -7.46 -23.48
CA THR A 196 14.58 -7.92 -24.81
C THR A 196 14.01 -6.80 -25.69
N GLU A 197 13.32 -5.82 -25.12
CA GLU A 197 12.69 -4.73 -25.87
C GLU A 197 13.70 -3.69 -26.39
N GLY A 198 14.71 -3.34 -25.59
CA GLY A 198 15.73 -2.35 -25.97
C GLY A 198 16.43 -2.66 -27.31
N PRO A 199 16.96 -3.89 -27.52
CA PRO A 199 17.53 -4.31 -28.80
C PRO A 199 16.53 -4.29 -29.95
N ARG A 200 15.28 -4.70 -29.71
CA ARG A 200 14.21 -4.71 -30.73
C ARG A 200 13.90 -3.30 -31.23
N LEU A 201 13.68 -2.34 -30.33
CA LEU A 201 13.44 -0.94 -30.68
C LEU A 201 14.67 -0.31 -31.36
N THR A 202 15.88 -0.71 -30.96
CA THR A 202 17.12 -0.25 -31.60
C THR A 202 17.22 -0.72 -33.05
N ALA A 203 16.84 -1.98 -33.35
CA ALA A 203 16.77 -2.51 -34.71
C ALA A 203 15.68 -1.81 -35.54
N GLU A 204 14.48 -1.61 -34.99
CA GLU A 204 13.38 -0.90 -35.66
C GLU A 204 13.76 0.54 -36.03
N ILE A 205 14.46 1.26 -35.14
CA ILE A 205 15.00 2.59 -35.43
C ILE A 205 16.07 2.55 -36.54
N ALA A 206 16.87 1.49 -36.65
CA ALA A 206 17.83 1.33 -37.73
C ALA A 206 17.14 1.10 -39.09
N ASP A 207 16.15 0.22 -39.14
CA ASP A 207 15.35 -0.05 -40.35
C ASP A 207 14.61 1.20 -40.84
N LEU A 208 14.00 1.97 -39.92
CA LEU A 208 13.33 3.24 -40.26
C LEU A 208 14.31 4.30 -40.79
N ARG A 209 15.55 4.34 -40.29
CA ARG A 209 16.60 5.21 -40.82
C ARG A 209 17.02 4.80 -42.23
N GLN A 210 17.15 3.49 -42.50
CA GLN A 210 17.45 2.99 -43.84
C GLN A 210 16.34 3.33 -44.83
N LYS A 211 15.08 3.01 -44.52
CA LYS A 211 13.91 3.34 -45.36
C LYS A 211 13.81 4.84 -45.68
N ARG A 212 14.12 5.70 -44.69
CA ARG A 212 14.18 7.15 -44.91
C ARG A 212 15.29 7.53 -45.91
N GLN A 213 16.47 6.94 -45.80
CA GLN A 213 17.58 7.20 -46.73
C GLN A 213 17.23 6.76 -48.16
N GLU A 214 16.61 5.59 -48.31
CA GLU A 214 16.12 5.08 -49.60
C GLU A 214 15.12 6.05 -50.25
N LEU A 215 14.12 6.53 -49.49
CA LEU A 215 13.15 7.53 -49.95
C LEU A 215 13.79 8.89 -50.28
N ASP A 216 14.79 9.33 -49.52
CA ASP A 216 15.49 10.59 -49.81
C ASP A 216 16.37 10.47 -51.08
N ASP A 217 16.90 9.29 -51.40
CA ASP A 217 17.61 9.03 -52.66
C ASP A 217 16.65 8.87 -53.86
N GLU A 218 15.50 8.23 -53.67
CA GLU A 218 14.43 8.17 -54.67
C GLU A 218 13.89 9.56 -55.02
N ARG A 219 13.66 10.41 -54.01
CA ARG A 219 13.29 11.83 -54.20
C ARG A 219 14.32 12.62 -55.01
N LYS A 220 15.62 12.35 -54.86
CA LYS A 220 16.67 12.97 -55.70
C LYS A 220 16.56 12.51 -57.16
N ARG A 221 16.30 11.21 -57.40
CA ARG A 221 16.10 10.66 -58.74
C ARG A 221 14.90 11.29 -59.44
N PHE A 222 13.75 11.37 -58.78
CA PHE A 222 12.56 12.02 -59.35
C PHE A 222 12.79 13.52 -59.64
N ARG A 223 13.52 14.25 -58.79
CA ARG A 223 13.90 15.65 -59.08
C ARG A 223 14.78 15.76 -60.33
N ALA A 224 15.77 14.88 -60.48
CA ALA A 224 16.63 14.86 -61.66
C ALA A 224 15.86 14.49 -62.95
N GLN A 225 14.98 13.49 -62.88
CA GLN A 225 14.09 13.11 -63.99
C GLN A 225 13.17 14.27 -64.39
N ARG A 226 12.59 14.98 -63.41
CA ARG A 226 11.78 16.17 -63.66
C ARG A 226 12.57 17.28 -64.36
N GLN A 227 13.82 17.54 -63.94
CA GLN A 227 14.68 18.53 -64.60
C GLN A 227 15.02 18.15 -66.06
N LEU A 228 15.20 16.86 -66.34
CA LEU A 228 15.40 16.37 -67.72
C LEU A 228 14.14 16.60 -68.58
N LEU A 229 12.95 16.27 -68.06
CA LEU A 229 11.68 16.51 -68.75
C LEU A 229 11.40 18.00 -68.96
N GLU A 230 11.68 18.85 -67.97
CA GLU A 230 11.57 20.31 -68.11
C GLU A 230 12.50 20.86 -69.22
N HIS A 231 13.71 20.30 -69.37
CA HIS A 231 14.63 20.64 -70.45
C HIS A 231 14.15 20.14 -71.83
N GLU A 232 13.65 18.91 -71.91
CA GLU A 232 13.10 18.32 -73.14
C GLU A 232 11.88 19.11 -73.65
N ILE A 233 10.97 19.49 -72.76
CA ILE A 233 9.83 20.37 -73.08
C ILE A 233 10.31 21.73 -73.60
N SER A 234 11.37 22.29 -73.02
CA SER A 234 11.97 23.55 -73.50
C SER A 234 12.49 23.42 -74.93
N LEU A 235 13.20 22.34 -75.24
CA LEU A 235 13.74 22.06 -76.57
C LEU A 235 12.62 21.83 -77.62
N LEU A 236 11.58 21.07 -77.26
CA LEU A 236 10.42 20.83 -78.13
C LEU A 236 9.65 22.13 -78.43
N ASN A 237 9.53 23.05 -77.45
CA ASN A 237 8.93 24.37 -77.67
C ASN A 237 9.78 25.25 -78.60
N GLU A 238 11.11 25.19 -78.49
CA GLU A 238 12.02 25.89 -79.41
C GLU A 238 11.90 25.35 -80.85
N GLN A 239 11.92 24.02 -81.02
CA GLN A 239 11.69 23.38 -82.33
C GLN A 239 10.33 23.76 -82.93
N LYS A 240 9.26 23.76 -82.12
CA LYS A 240 7.93 24.19 -82.54
C LYS A 240 7.92 25.64 -83.02
N SER A 241 8.61 26.55 -82.33
CA SER A 241 8.76 27.95 -82.73
C SER A 241 9.42 28.09 -84.10
N VAL A 242 10.51 27.32 -84.35
CA VAL A 242 11.19 27.30 -85.67
C VAL A 242 10.26 26.79 -86.77
N LEU A 243 9.53 25.70 -86.53
CA LEU A 243 8.56 25.16 -87.50
C LEU A 243 7.42 26.14 -87.80
N GLN A 244 6.93 26.87 -86.79
CA GLN A 244 5.91 27.91 -86.97
C GLN A 244 6.42 29.10 -87.80
N ALA A 245 7.69 29.49 -87.62
CA ALA A 245 8.32 30.52 -88.45
C ALA A 245 8.44 30.04 -89.92
N GLN A 246 8.94 28.82 -90.15
CA GLN A 246 9.03 28.23 -91.50
C GLN A 246 7.65 28.12 -92.18
N GLN A 247 6.60 27.80 -91.44
CA GLN A 247 5.23 27.78 -91.95
C GLN A 247 4.77 29.18 -92.39
N SER A 248 5.09 30.22 -91.62
CA SER A 248 4.79 31.61 -91.98
C SER A 248 5.55 32.06 -93.22
N ASP A 249 6.83 31.69 -93.35
CA ASP A 249 7.65 32.03 -94.52
C ASP A 249 7.11 31.36 -95.79
N LEU A 250 6.80 30.06 -95.73
CA LEU A 250 6.17 29.32 -96.84
C LEU A 250 4.78 29.87 -97.22
N GLN A 251 4.01 30.34 -96.24
CA GLN A 251 2.72 30.99 -96.50
C GLN A 251 2.92 32.33 -97.23
N ALA A 252 3.91 33.14 -96.84
CA ALA A 252 4.26 34.36 -97.55
C ALA A 252 4.76 34.07 -98.98
N GLU A 253 5.59 33.04 -99.18
CA GLU A 253 6.00 32.60 -100.53
C GLU A 253 4.80 32.20 -101.39
N LEU A 254 3.85 31.43 -100.84
CA LEU A 254 2.59 31.07 -101.53
C LEU A 254 1.77 32.31 -101.91
N GLU A 255 1.66 33.30 -101.04
CA GLU A 255 0.99 34.58 -101.36
C GLU A 255 1.71 35.32 -102.51
N THR A 256 3.05 35.35 -102.53
CA THR A 256 3.78 35.93 -103.67
C THR A 256 3.58 35.15 -104.98
N LEU A 257 3.52 33.82 -104.91
CA LEU A 257 3.22 32.96 -106.06
C LEU A 257 1.81 33.18 -106.59
N GLN A 258 0.81 33.33 -105.72
CA GLN A 258 -0.56 33.69 -106.11
C GLN A 258 -0.61 35.05 -106.82
N VAL A 259 0.10 36.06 -106.31
CA VAL A 259 0.22 37.37 -106.96
C VAL A 259 0.92 37.28 -108.32
N LEU A 260 1.97 36.46 -108.45
CA LEU A 260 2.64 36.21 -109.73
C LEU A 260 1.73 35.47 -110.73
N MET A 261 0.97 34.48 -110.28
CA MET A 261 -0.01 33.77 -111.13
C MET A 261 -1.14 34.70 -111.60
N GLU A 262 -1.63 35.59 -110.75
CA GLU A 262 -2.59 36.64 -111.12
C GLU A 262 -1.99 37.61 -112.15
N GLN A 263 -0.72 38.01 -112.00
CA GLN A 263 -0.01 38.83 -112.99
C GLN A 263 0.16 38.10 -114.33
N VAL A 264 0.54 36.81 -114.33
CA VAL A 264 0.64 35.99 -115.54
C VAL A 264 -0.72 35.79 -116.20
N SER A 265 -1.80 35.66 -115.42
CA SER A 265 -3.17 35.56 -115.93
C SER A 265 -3.58 36.86 -116.63
N ARG A 266 -3.32 38.02 -116.02
CA ARG A 266 -3.53 39.34 -116.67
C ARG A 266 -2.69 39.52 -117.94
N LEU A 267 -1.46 39.00 -117.99
CA LEU A 267 -0.62 39.01 -119.20
C LEU A 267 -1.14 38.05 -120.28
N ARG A 268 -1.75 36.92 -119.87
CA ARG A 268 -2.42 35.97 -120.78
C ARG A 268 -3.69 36.57 -121.38
N ASP A 269 -4.50 37.28 -120.57
CA ASP A 269 -5.73 37.94 -121.03
C ASP A 269 -5.44 39.19 -121.88
N ALA A 270 -4.25 39.78 -121.76
CA ALA A 270 -3.75 40.84 -122.63
C ALA A 270 -3.21 40.33 -123.99
N ARG A 271 -3.26 39.02 -124.27
CA ARG A 271 -2.75 38.43 -125.52
C ARG A 271 -3.80 38.57 -126.65
N PRO A 272 -3.48 39.23 -127.78
CA PRO A 272 -4.39 39.28 -128.92
C PRO A 272 -4.56 37.89 -129.56
N ALA A 273 -5.77 37.61 -130.03
CA ALA A 273 -6.21 36.27 -130.45
C ALA A 273 -5.38 35.67 -131.60
N GLY A 274 -4.91 34.43 -131.39
CA GLY A 274 -4.30 33.58 -132.42
C GLY A 274 -3.30 32.57 -131.86
N ILE A 275 -3.35 31.34 -132.40
CA ILE A 275 -2.44 30.20 -132.19
C ILE A 275 -2.79 29.28 -131.00
N GLU A 276 -3.64 28.28 -131.31
CA GLU A 276 -3.54 26.87 -130.84
C GLU A 276 -2.22 26.23 -131.36
N PRO A 277 -1.71 25.08 -130.85
CA PRO A 277 -2.36 24.02 -130.05
C PRO A 277 -1.67 23.85 -128.66
N ASP A 278 -1.61 22.72 -127.93
CA ASP A 278 -1.87 21.29 -128.22
C ASP A 278 -2.18 20.46 -126.95
N GLU A 279 -2.62 19.22 -127.10
CA GLU A 279 -2.92 18.28 -126.01
C GLU A 279 -1.75 17.31 -125.71
N SER A 280 -1.42 17.11 -124.42
CA SER A 280 -1.00 15.79 -123.90
C SER A 280 -0.84 15.79 -122.37
N LEU A 281 -1.67 14.99 -121.70
CA LEU A 281 -1.48 14.58 -120.31
C LEU A 281 -0.33 13.56 -120.20
N PRO A 282 0.23 13.38 -119.00
CA PRO A 282 -0.02 12.07 -118.38
C PRO A 282 -0.57 12.17 -116.94
N GLU A 283 -1.37 11.17 -116.60
CA GLU A 283 -2.01 10.97 -115.30
C GLU A 283 -0.98 10.57 -114.22
N GLY A 284 -1.26 10.88 -112.95
CA GLY A 284 -0.43 10.39 -111.84
C GLY A 284 -0.37 11.28 -110.59
N LEU A 285 -1.52 11.75 -110.08
CA LEU A 285 -1.59 12.40 -108.78
C LEU A 285 -2.65 11.68 -107.92
N GLU A 286 -2.17 10.81 -107.03
CA GLU A 286 -2.98 10.22 -105.96
C GLU A 286 -3.44 11.34 -105.01
N THR A 287 -4.71 11.30 -104.62
CA THR A 287 -5.31 12.25 -103.68
C THR A 287 -5.10 11.79 -102.23
N PRO A 288 -4.44 12.58 -101.36
CA PRO A 288 -4.62 12.46 -99.93
C PRO A 288 -5.90 13.19 -99.53
N ASP A 289 -6.84 12.39 -99.02
CA ASP A 289 -8.14 12.80 -98.51
C ASP A 289 -8.03 13.89 -97.44
N ASN A 290 -8.68 15.04 -97.66
CA ASN A 290 -8.79 16.12 -96.68
C ASN A 290 -10.13 15.97 -95.93
N SER A 291 -10.16 15.04 -94.98
CA SER A 291 -11.26 14.87 -94.01
C SER A 291 -10.88 15.50 -92.66
N PRO A 292 -11.35 16.72 -92.33
CA PRO A 292 -11.05 17.38 -91.06
C PRO A 292 -12.04 16.92 -89.98
N ASP A 293 -11.89 15.68 -89.50
CA ASP A 293 -12.71 15.15 -88.41
C ASP A 293 -11.89 14.61 -87.22
N ALA A 294 -12.31 15.05 -86.04
CA ALA A 294 -12.08 14.48 -84.71
C ALA A 294 -10.80 13.64 -84.45
N LEU A 295 -9.89 14.18 -83.63
CA LEU A 295 -10.02 13.95 -82.19
C LEU A 295 -9.22 14.97 -81.36
N LEU A 296 -9.94 15.96 -80.85
CA LEU A 296 -9.48 16.81 -79.77
C LEU A 296 -9.47 15.96 -78.48
N ALA A 297 -8.38 15.24 -78.21
CA ALA A 297 -8.12 14.68 -76.89
C ALA A 297 -7.72 15.82 -75.95
N ALA A 298 -8.69 16.64 -75.57
CA ALA A 298 -8.55 17.62 -74.51
C ALA A 298 -8.29 16.85 -73.21
N GLY A 299 -7.03 16.82 -72.77
CA GLY A 299 -6.71 16.40 -71.42
C GLY A 299 -7.35 17.40 -70.48
N GLU A 300 -8.46 17.00 -69.84
CA GLU A 300 -9.12 17.80 -68.81
C GLU A 300 -8.09 18.08 -67.72
N MET A 301 -7.77 19.37 -67.54
CA MET A 301 -6.98 19.79 -66.38
C MET A 301 -7.85 19.55 -65.16
N MET A 302 -7.45 18.57 -64.33
CA MET A 302 -8.09 18.30 -63.03
C MET A 302 -8.36 19.61 -62.31
N GLY A 303 -9.62 19.80 -61.91
CA GLY A 303 -10.05 21.01 -61.23
C GLY A 303 -9.28 21.19 -59.93
N GLU A 304 -9.13 22.44 -59.48
CA GLU A 304 -8.42 22.75 -58.23
C GLU A 304 -9.05 22.07 -57.00
N ASN A 305 -10.31 21.61 -57.12
CA ASN A 305 -11.01 20.76 -56.16
C ASN A 305 -10.54 19.28 -56.17
N GLU A 306 -10.30 18.68 -57.34
CA GLU A 306 -9.82 17.28 -57.48
C GLU A 306 -8.36 17.14 -57.01
N LEU A 307 -7.56 18.20 -57.23
CA LEU A 307 -6.21 18.33 -56.66
C LEU A 307 -6.20 18.43 -55.12
N GLY A 308 -7.34 18.69 -54.48
CA GLY A 308 -7.51 18.68 -53.03
C GLY A 308 -7.64 17.28 -52.45
N GLU A 309 -8.43 16.40 -53.07
CA GLU A 309 -8.68 15.04 -52.58
C GLU A 309 -7.42 14.15 -52.68
N VAL A 310 -6.67 14.25 -53.79
CA VAL A 310 -5.45 13.46 -54.02
C VAL A 310 -4.29 13.83 -53.06
N ARG A 311 -4.37 14.97 -52.37
CA ARG A 311 -3.28 15.49 -51.52
C ARG A 311 -3.37 15.16 -50.03
N GLY A 312 -4.40 14.44 -49.58
CA GLY A 312 -4.50 13.99 -48.18
C GLY A 312 -4.48 15.14 -47.16
N ALA A 313 -5.05 16.30 -47.52
CA ALA A 313 -5.06 17.47 -46.66
C ALA A 313 -6.03 17.27 -45.49
N ILE A 314 -5.50 16.91 -44.30
CA ILE A 314 -6.28 16.87 -43.06
C ILE A 314 -6.62 18.30 -42.63
N ASN A 315 -7.66 18.87 -43.23
CA ASN A 315 -8.22 20.14 -42.84
C ASN A 315 -9.01 19.98 -41.53
N MET A 316 -8.31 20.07 -40.40
CA MET A 316 -8.91 20.04 -39.04
C MET A 316 -9.65 21.35 -38.75
N GLY A 317 -10.73 21.60 -39.50
CA GLY A 317 -11.37 22.91 -39.68
C GLY A 317 -11.70 23.68 -38.40
N GLY A 318 -10.75 24.50 -37.95
CA GLY A 318 -10.93 25.64 -37.04
C GLY A 318 -11.45 25.37 -35.61
N LYS A 319 -11.81 24.13 -35.25
CA LYS A 319 -12.45 23.78 -33.97
C LYS A 319 -12.05 22.39 -33.48
N LEU A 320 -10.79 22.24 -33.08
CA LEU A 320 -10.39 21.21 -32.13
C LEU A 320 -10.52 21.80 -30.73
N ASP A 321 -11.64 21.55 -30.05
CA ASP A 321 -11.78 21.97 -28.66
C ASP A 321 -10.94 21.03 -27.79
N LEU A 322 -9.73 21.48 -27.44
CA LEU A 322 -8.81 20.76 -26.57
C LEU A 322 -8.91 21.32 -25.15
N SER A 323 -9.19 20.45 -24.19
CA SER A 323 -9.19 20.78 -22.76
C SER A 323 -8.11 19.93 -22.08
N ILE A 324 -7.18 20.57 -21.38
CA ILE A 324 -6.05 19.90 -20.72
C ILE A 324 -6.18 20.10 -19.20
N GLY A 325 -6.39 19.02 -18.48
CA GLY A 325 -6.17 18.95 -17.04
C GLY A 325 -4.70 18.65 -16.73
N LEU A 326 -4.13 19.34 -15.75
CA LEU A 326 -2.83 19.04 -15.15
C LEU A 326 -3.01 18.96 -13.63
N THR A 327 -3.14 17.75 -13.12
CA THR A 327 -3.14 17.47 -11.68
C THR A 327 -1.73 17.11 -11.21
N ARG A 328 -1.30 17.73 -10.12
CA ARG A 328 0.00 17.52 -9.50
C ARG A 328 -0.24 17.11 -8.06
N ALA A 329 0.35 16.02 -7.61
CA ALA A 329 0.25 15.57 -6.22
C ALA A 329 1.63 15.16 -5.69
N VAL A 330 2.00 15.67 -4.51
CA VAL A 330 3.19 15.24 -3.76
C VAL A 330 2.72 14.47 -2.53
N THR A 331 3.12 13.21 -2.42
CA THR A 331 2.86 12.38 -1.25
C THR A 331 4.17 12.05 -0.53
N ILE A 332 4.11 11.98 0.81
CA ILE A 332 5.22 11.57 1.67
C ILE A 332 4.70 10.46 2.59
N ASN A 333 5.33 9.30 2.54
CA ASN A 333 4.92 8.08 3.26
C ASN A 333 3.46 7.68 2.97
N GLY A 334 2.97 7.93 1.75
CA GLY A 334 1.59 7.68 1.34
C GLY A 334 0.56 8.75 1.79
N VAL A 335 0.99 9.79 2.51
CA VAL A 335 0.13 10.94 2.88
C VAL A 335 0.36 12.08 1.91
N GLU A 336 -0.70 12.53 1.24
CA GLU A 336 -0.69 13.71 0.37
C GLU A 336 -0.33 14.98 1.17
N GLN A 337 0.74 15.66 0.73
CA GLN A 337 1.23 16.91 1.32
C GLN A 337 0.81 18.13 0.49
N TYR A 338 0.59 17.92 -0.80
CA TYR A 338 0.17 18.95 -1.74
C TYR A 338 -0.57 18.30 -2.90
N SER A 339 -1.69 18.91 -3.30
CA SER A 339 -2.29 18.66 -4.61
C SER A 339 -2.78 19.96 -5.23
N SER A 340 -2.66 20.06 -6.56
CA SER A 340 -3.16 21.18 -7.35
C SER A 340 -3.58 20.68 -8.72
N THR A 341 -4.79 21.05 -9.14
CA THR A 341 -5.34 20.73 -10.46
C THR A 341 -5.56 22.02 -11.23
N LEU A 342 -4.97 22.08 -12.42
CA LEU A 342 -5.11 23.16 -13.37
C LEU A 342 -5.91 22.64 -14.54
N LEU A 343 -7.10 23.21 -14.77
CA LEU A 343 -7.91 22.88 -15.94
C LEU A 343 -7.83 24.02 -16.94
N PHE A 344 -7.35 23.71 -18.13
CA PHE A 344 -7.44 24.55 -19.30
C PHE A 344 -8.60 24.04 -20.17
N ASP A 345 -9.55 24.90 -20.50
CA ASP A 345 -10.73 24.53 -21.28
C ASP A 345 -10.84 25.40 -22.54
N GLY A 346 -11.26 24.80 -23.66
CA GLY A 346 -11.44 25.50 -24.94
C GLY A 346 -10.18 26.14 -25.54
N MET A 347 -9.02 25.49 -25.43
CA MET A 347 -7.77 26.03 -25.98
C MET A 347 -7.72 25.97 -27.51
N THR A 348 -7.97 27.12 -28.16
CA THR A 348 -7.28 27.47 -29.42
C THR A 348 -5.76 27.49 -29.19
N PRO A 349 -4.90 27.37 -30.23
CA PRO A 349 -3.50 26.95 -30.11
C PRO A 349 -2.77 27.55 -28.90
N VAL A 350 -2.32 26.68 -28.00
CA VAL A 350 -1.87 27.02 -26.64
C VAL A 350 -0.86 28.16 -26.65
N ASP A 351 -1.32 29.37 -26.32
CA ASP A 351 -0.42 30.49 -26.06
C ASP A 351 0.46 30.14 -24.86
N ALA A 352 1.77 30.16 -25.05
CA ALA A 352 2.75 29.86 -24.01
C ALA A 352 2.59 30.78 -22.77
N GLU A 353 1.97 31.94 -22.96
CA GLU A 353 1.63 32.91 -21.92
C GLU A 353 0.61 32.36 -20.90
N ALA A 354 -0.27 31.43 -21.30
CA ALA A 354 -1.21 30.77 -20.39
C ALA A 354 -0.53 29.87 -19.34
N LEU A 355 0.72 29.46 -19.60
CA LEU A 355 1.56 28.70 -18.67
C LEU A 355 2.54 29.59 -17.89
N SER A 356 2.83 30.81 -18.36
CA SER A 356 3.76 31.77 -17.73
C SER A 356 3.10 32.58 -16.61
N GLY A 357 2.61 31.89 -15.57
CA GLY A 357 2.01 32.57 -14.40
C GLY A 357 1.82 31.70 -13.17
N LEU A 358 2.11 30.39 -13.27
CA LEU A 358 1.83 29.45 -12.20
C LEU A 358 2.96 29.47 -11.15
N PRO A 359 2.63 29.62 -9.85
CA PRO A 359 3.63 29.76 -8.81
C PRO A 359 4.43 28.46 -8.62
N ALA A 360 5.69 28.62 -8.25
CA ALA A 360 6.53 27.51 -7.80
C ALA A 360 5.88 26.82 -6.59
N VAL A 361 5.77 25.50 -6.63
CA VAL A 361 5.26 24.70 -5.51
C VAL A 361 6.42 24.34 -4.59
N VAL A 362 6.31 24.64 -3.30
CA VAL A 362 7.30 24.22 -2.29
C VAL A 362 6.64 23.29 -1.29
N VAL A 363 7.17 22.07 -1.16
CA VAL A 363 6.80 21.12 -0.12
C VAL A 363 7.98 20.95 0.83
N GLN A 364 7.77 21.16 2.12
CA GLN A 364 8.81 21.11 3.15
C GLN A 364 8.46 20.07 4.20
N ASN A 365 9.33 19.07 4.37
CA ASN A 365 9.15 17.98 5.33
C ASN A 365 10.29 17.97 6.37
N GLY A 366 9.93 18.19 7.64
CA GLY A 366 10.89 18.36 8.73
C GLY A 366 11.31 19.82 9.00
N ASN A 367 12.03 20.03 10.10
CA ASN A 367 12.48 21.35 10.53
C ASN A 367 13.65 21.88 9.69
N GLY A 368 13.80 23.21 9.64
CA GLY A 368 14.95 23.88 9.04
C GLY A 368 14.94 24.02 7.52
N ASN A 369 13.89 23.55 6.85
CA ASN A 369 13.71 23.74 5.40
C ASN A 369 13.42 25.22 5.08
N THR A 370 14.15 25.81 4.13
CA THR A 370 13.89 27.15 3.58
C THR A 370 14.10 27.13 2.06
N ALA A 371 13.11 27.58 1.29
CA ALA A 371 13.20 27.71 -0.16
C ALA A 371 13.01 29.17 -0.55
N ASP A 372 13.94 29.70 -1.35
CA ASP A 372 13.75 30.97 -2.04
C ASP A 372 13.17 30.70 -3.43
N THR A 373 11.92 31.12 -3.64
CA THR A 373 11.22 30.99 -4.93
C THR A 373 11.34 32.25 -5.79
N SER A 374 12.02 33.31 -5.32
CA SER A 374 12.02 34.64 -5.95
C SER A 374 12.65 34.66 -7.35
N GLY A 375 13.51 33.68 -7.67
CA GLY A 375 14.12 33.51 -8.99
C GLY A 375 13.45 32.47 -9.91
N LEU A 376 12.35 31.85 -9.48
CA LEU A 376 11.71 30.71 -10.19
C LEU A 376 10.41 31.08 -10.92
N GLY A 377 10.12 32.37 -11.07
CA GLY A 377 8.89 32.90 -11.68
C GLY A 377 9.02 33.30 -13.16
N ALA A 378 7.89 33.22 -13.86
CA ALA A 378 7.58 33.74 -15.20
C ALA A 378 8.29 33.09 -16.42
N ASN A 379 9.62 33.07 -16.50
CA ASN A 379 10.30 32.94 -17.82
C ASN A 379 10.81 31.52 -18.20
N SER A 380 10.64 30.51 -17.35
CA SER A 380 11.26 29.19 -17.56
C SER A 380 10.45 28.21 -18.43
N GLY A 381 9.20 28.54 -18.81
CA GLY A 381 8.30 27.64 -19.55
C GLY A 381 7.92 26.35 -18.81
N SER A 382 8.40 26.19 -17.57
CA SER A 382 8.28 24.99 -16.75
C SER A 382 7.95 25.39 -15.33
N ILE A 383 6.91 24.80 -14.76
CA ILE A 383 6.33 25.21 -13.47
C ILE A 383 6.99 24.35 -12.37
N PRO A 384 7.93 24.87 -11.57
CA PRO A 384 8.79 24.03 -10.73
C PRO A 384 8.08 23.53 -9.47
N VAL A 385 8.39 22.29 -9.09
CA VAL A 385 8.03 21.69 -7.80
C VAL A 385 9.33 21.46 -7.04
N ILE A 386 9.49 22.14 -5.90
CA ILE A 386 10.63 22.02 -4.99
C ILE A 386 10.16 21.18 -3.80
N ILE A 387 10.85 20.07 -3.53
CA ILE A 387 10.62 19.27 -2.33
C ILE A 387 11.88 19.35 -1.47
N GLN A 388 11.74 19.85 -0.26
CA GLN A 388 12.79 19.89 0.75
C GLN A 388 12.45 18.93 1.87
N ASN A 389 13.41 18.11 2.26
CA ASN A 389 13.21 17.07 3.26
C ASN A 389 14.43 16.95 4.16
N THR A 390 14.24 17.12 5.46
CA THR A 390 15.29 16.97 6.50
C THR A 390 15.07 15.75 7.39
N LEU A 391 14.11 14.89 7.06
CA LEU A 391 13.84 13.63 7.76
C LEU A 391 14.40 12.45 6.96
N ASP A 392 15.04 11.50 7.63
CA ASP A 392 15.52 10.27 7.00
C ASP A 392 14.37 9.29 6.68
N ASN A 393 14.64 8.34 5.77
CA ASN A 393 13.76 7.21 5.43
C ASN A 393 12.33 7.60 4.98
N GLN A 394 12.18 8.74 4.31
CA GLN A 394 10.90 9.20 3.79
C GLN A 394 10.65 8.66 2.37
N HIS A 395 9.47 8.09 2.13
CA HIS A 395 9.05 7.70 0.78
C HIS A 395 8.32 8.86 0.11
N ILE A 396 9.03 9.64 -0.70
CA ILE A 396 8.52 10.82 -1.40
C ILE A 396 8.15 10.44 -2.83
N LEU A 397 6.91 10.72 -3.24
CA LEU A 397 6.41 10.50 -4.59
C LEU A 397 5.77 11.79 -5.13
N ASN A 398 6.30 12.29 -6.25
CA ASN A 398 5.71 13.38 -7.01
C ASN A 398 5.00 12.81 -8.25
N THR A 399 3.70 13.03 -8.35
CA THR A 399 2.84 12.51 -9.41
C THR A 399 2.28 13.68 -10.22
N ASN A 400 2.52 13.70 -11.52
CA ASN A 400 1.87 14.62 -12.45
C ASN A 400 0.96 13.80 -13.37
N VAL A 401 -0.34 14.05 -13.33
CA VAL A 401 -1.36 13.49 -14.21
C VAL A 401 -1.72 14.57 -15.23
N ILE A 402 -1.69 14.22 -16.52
CA ILE A 402 -2.10 15.10 -17.61
C ILE A 402 -3.33 14.46 -18.26
N ASP A 403 -4.50 15.03 -17.99
CA ASP A 403 -5.78 14.57 -18.53
C ASP A 403 -6.11 15.38 -19.78
N VAL A 404 -5.96 14.77 -20.96
CA VAL A 404 -6.27 15.43 -22.24
C VAL A 404 -7.67 15.01 -22.70
N THR A 405 -8.60 15.96 -22.69
CA THR A 405 -9.97 15.78 -23.19
C THR A 405 -10.13 16.52 -24.51
N ILE A 406 -10.68 15.86 -25.53
CA ILE A 406 -10.95 16.48 -26.83
C ILE A 406 -12.48 16.60 -26.98
N GLY A 407 -13.01 17.79 -26.68
CA GLY A 407 -14.44 18.06 -26.56
C GLY A 407 -15.19 18.14 -27.90
N ASN A 408 -14.49 18.50 -28.97
CA ASN A 408 -14.96 18.38 -30.34
C ASN A 408 -13.81 17.90 -31.23
N VAL A 409 -13.76 16.60 -31.50
CA VAL A 409 -13.30 16.18 -32.83
C VAL A 409 -14.51 16.38 -33.73
N GLY A 410 -14.41 17.31 -34.68
CA GLY A 410 -15.44 17.58 -35.68
C GLY A 410 -15.65 16.45 -36.69
N VAL A 411 -15.65 15.17 -36.26
CA VAL A 411 -16.10 14.03 -37.05
C VAL A 411 -17.63 14.06 -37.11
N LYS A 412 -18.16 15.08 -37.81
CA LYS A 412 -19.14 14.71 -38.83
C LYS A 412 -18.42 13.74 -39.74
N SER A 413 -19.04 12.60 -39.96
CA SER A 413 -18.66 11.57 -40.92
C SER A 413 -18.62 12.17 -42.34
N ALA A 414 -17.56 12.91 -42.63
CA ALA A 414 -17.11 13.18 -43.98
C ALA A 414 -16.22 11.99 -44.33
N ASP A 415 -16.82 11.05 -45.04
CA ASP A 415 -16.26 9.83 -45.64
C ASP A 415 -14.72 9.78 -45.66
N LEU A 416 -14.13 9.37 -44.53
CA LEU A 416 -12.73 9.00 -44.52
C LEU A 416 -12.64 7.71 -45.34
N ALA A 417 -12.07 7.85 -46.55
CA ALA A 417 -11.92 6.82 -47.57
C ALA A 417 -10.98 5.65 -47.18
N ILE A 418 -10.95 5.30 -45.89
CA ILE A 418 -10.23 4.17 -45.30
C ILE A 418 -10.88 2.86 -45.74
N GLU A 419 -12.21 2.79 -45.85
CA GLU A 419 -12.91 1.59 -46.31
C GLU A 419 -12.67 1.34 -47.82
N SER A 420 -12.62 2.42 -48.63
CA SER A 420 -12.20 2.36 -50.04
C SER A 420 -10.72 2.01 -50.19
N ALA A 421 -9.83 2.64 -49.41
CA ALA A 421 -8.39 2.39 -49.47
C ALA A 421 -8.00 0.98 -48.96
N LEU A 422 -8.74 0.41 -48.01
CA LEU A 422 -8.59 -1.02 -47.65
C LEU A 422 -9.13 -1.94 -48.74
N ALA A 423 -10.25 -1.60 -49.40
CA ALA A 423 -10.79 -2.42 -50.48
C ALA A 423 -9.83 -2.47 -51.69
N ASP A 424 -9.24 -1.33 -52.09
CA ASP A 424 -8.27 -1.27 -53.20
C ASP A 424 -6.91 -1.89 -52.88
N THR A 425 -6.52 -1.98 -51.60
CA THR A 425 -5.29 -2.70 -51.21
C THR A 425 -5.49 -4.21 -50.99
N LEU A 426 -6.74 -4.67 -50.88
CA LEU A 426 -7.10 -6.10 -50.78
C LEU A 426 -7.57 -6.71 -52.12
N SER A 427 -7.75 -5.92 -53.18
CA SER A 427 -8.16 -6.40 -54.51
C SER A 427 -7.00 -6.78 -55.45
N PHE A 428 -5.75 -6.55 -55.05
CA PHE A 428 -4.54 -6.77 -55.85
C PHE A 428 -3.72 -8.03 -55.46
N GLN A 429 -4.40 -9.10 -55.05
CA GLN A 429 -3.81 -10.45 -54.92
C GLN A 429 -4.72 -11.54 -55.51
N ASP A 430 -4.57 -11.75 -56.83
CA ASP A 430 -4.76 -13.02 -57.54
C ASP A 430 -3.59 -13.17 -58.55
#